data_AF-A0A8T3LXP2-F1
#
_entry.id   AF-A0A8T3LXP2-F1
#
_cell.length_a   1.000
_cell.length_b   1.000
_cell.length_c   1.000
_cell.angle_alpha   90.00
_cell.angle_beta   90.00
_cell.angle_gamma   90.00
#
_symmetry.space_group_name_H-M   'P 1'
#
loop_
_entity.id
_entity.type
_entity.pdbx_description
1 polymer ?
#
loop_
_entity_poly.entity_id
_entity_poly.type
_entity_poly.pdbx_seq_one_letter_code
_entity_poly.pdbx_strand_id
1 'polypeptide(L)'
;MIGRLFRDRRRLAILQRIDKPAAVALAVAQAVVAAAGWFAEPVWLAVAVAGQLLIGGIVAIRVIGPARSDLGLARYAIPATAGIAATLFGRLIPGGLSLLLVPILAVLLWAVTYLEVRLGRGTGGRTMGDLLLTGILFCGAAGILVLFGSRTWPTPLVLVAVLAFPLALRASEARETMGVEGVGQALLHVLVVVQIGAGVVLLDVPFSVMAALMALAFYAWGGAVDALRGKASGRSVALEFGALLLLGLLVGLILHRA
;
A
#
# COMPACT_ATOMS: atom_id res chain seq x y z
N MET A 1 -3.39 16.81 38.99
CA MET A 1 -4.73 16.24 38.69
C MET A 1 -5.38 16.89 37.46
N ILE A 2 -5.39 18.22 37.35
CA ILE A 2 -5.92 18.99 36.18
C ILE A 2 -5.26 18.61 34.84
N GLY A 3 -3.94 18.38 34.81
CA GLY A 3 -3.22 17.95 33.60
C GLY A 3 -3.63 16.57 33.04
N ARG A 4 -4.12 15.65 33.88
CA ARG A 4 -4.64 14.35 33.42
C ARG A 4 -6.04 14.50 32.81
N LEU A 5 -6.90 15.32 33.41
CA LEU A 5 -8.22 15.67 32.90
C LEU A 5 -8.19 16.38 31.53
N PHE A 6 -7.24 17.29 31.31
CA PHE A 6 -7.04 17.92 29.98
C PHE A 6 -6.46 16.96 28.94
N ARG A 7 -5.58 16.05 29.36
CA ARG A 7 -5.02 15.00 28.49
C ARG A 7 -6.12 14.02 28.05
N ASP A 8 -7.05 13.66 28.93
CA ASP A 8 -8.19 12.79 28.63
C ASP A 8 -9.28 13.48 27.80
N ARG A 9 -9.63 14.74 28.08
CA ARG A 9 -10.56 15.51 27.24
C ARG A 9 -10.01 15.75 25.82
N ARG A 10 -8.71 16.03 25.68
CA ARG A 10 -8.05 16.02 24.36
C ARG A 10 -8.12 14.62 23.74
N ARG A 11 -7.81 13.55 24.48
CA ARG A 11 -7.91 12.16 23.98
C ARG A 11 -9.30 11.79 23.47
N LEU A 12 -10.36 12.22 24.15
CA LEU A 12 -11.77 12.00 23.79
C LEU A 12 -12.19 12.84 22.56
N ALA A 13 -11.82 14.13 22.50
CA ALA A 13 -12.03 14.95 21.30
C ALA A 13 -11.19 14.46 20.08
N ILE A 14 -10.10 13.74 20.35
CA ILE A 14 -9.20 13.12 19.35
C ILE A 14 -9.77 11.80 18.82
N LEU A 15 -10.50 11.04 19.65
CA LEU A 15 -11.31 9.87 19.25
C LEU A 15 -12.51 10.29 18.39
N GLN A 16 -13.17 11.41 18.71
CA GLN A 16 -14.28 11.97 17.90
C GLN A 16 -13.87 12.39 16.47
N ARG A 17 -12.57 12.51 16.16
CA ARG A 17 -12.09 12.75 14.78
C ARG A 17 -11.89 11.47 13.96
N ILE A 18 -11.92 10.29 14.58
CA ILE A 18 -11.88 8.99 13.91
C ILE A 18 -13.28 8.64 13.37
N ASP A 19 -14.33 9.12 14.02
CA ASP A 19 -15.74 9.05 13.58
C ASP A 19 -16.09 10.05 12.48
N LYS A 20 -15.11 10.67 11.80
CA LYS A 20 -15.42 11.68 10.80
C LYS A 20 -16.19 11.02 9.66
N PRO A 21 -17.45 11.41 9.42
CA PRO A 21 -18.23 10.90 8.29
C PRO A 21 -17.50 11.15 6.96
N ALA A 22 -16.60 12.14 6.92
CA ALA A 22 -15.73 12.40 5.77
C ALA A 22 -14.76 11.26 5.43
N ALA A 23 -14.22 10.52 6.41
CA ALA A 23 -13.33 9.39 6.14
C ALA A 23 -14.11 8.18 5.58
N VAL A 24 -15.32 7.96 6.10
CA VAL A 24 -16.24 6.95 5.58
C VAL A 24 -16.69 7.32 4.16
N ALA A 25 -17.12 8.57 3.95
CA ALA A 25 -17.50 9.07 2.64
C ALA A 25 -16.37 8.98 1.61
N LEU A 26 -15.12 9.29 2.01
CA LEU A 26 -13.94 9.11 1.16
C LEU A 26 -13.79 7.65 0.75
N ALA A 27 -13.79 6.73 1.72
CA ALA A 27 -13.63 5.31 1.46
C ALA A 27 -14.74 4.73 0.58
N VAL A 28 -15.99 5.13 0.82
CA VAL A 28 -17.14 4.75 -0.01
C VAL A 28 -16.99 5.30 -1.42
N ALA A 29 -16.64 6.58 -1.58
CA ALA A 29 -16.42 7.18 -2.90
C ALA A 29 -15.30 6.46 -3.67
N GLN A 30 -14.18 6.16 -3.02
CA GLN A 30 -13.09 5.40 -3.64
C GLN A 30 -13.51 3.97 -3.99
N ALA A 31 -14.30 3.30 -3.14
CA ALA A 31 -14.80 1.96 -3.42
C ALA A 31 -15.76 1.95 -4.62
N VAL A 32 -16.63 2.96 -4.74
CA VAL A 32 -17.52 3.12 -5.91
C VAL A 32 -16.73 3.35 -7.19
N VAL A 33 -15.72 4.22 -7.15
CA VAL A 33 -14.85 4.47 -8.32
C VAL A 33 -14.05 3.21 -8.69
N ALA A 34 -13.57 2.45 -7.70
CA ALA A 34 -12.89 1.19 -7.95
C ALA A 34 -13.83 0.17 -8.61
N ALA A 35 -15.05 0.03 -8.08
CA ALA A 35 -16.07 -0.85 -8.63
C ALA A 35 -16.43 -0.50 -10.08
N ALA A 36 -16.55 0.79 -10.41
CA ALA A 36 -16.75 1.24 -11.78
C ALA A 36 -15.57 0.85 -12.68
N GLY A 37 -14.33 0.94 -12.18
CA GLY A 37 -13.12 0.57 -12.93
C GLY A 37 -12.93 -0.94 -13.15
N TRP A 38 -13.58 -1.80 -12.37
CA TRP A 38 -13.47 -3.27 -12.54
C TRP A 38 -14.03 -3.77 -13.87
N PHE A 39 -15.10 -3.12 -14.32
CA PHE A 39 -15.81 -3.48 -15.55
C PHE A 39 -15.51 -2.54 -16.71
N ALA A 40 -14.72 -1.50 -16.46
CA ALA A 40 -14.42 -0.47 -17.43
C ALA A 40 -13.53 -0.98 -18.57
N GLU A 41 -13.79 -0.49 -19.77
CA GLU A 41 -12.85 -0.53 -20.89
C GLU A 41 -11.59 0.32 -20.59
N PRO A 42 -10.47 0.16 -21.32
CA PRO A 42 -9.19 0.80 -20.99
C PRO A 42 -9.25 2.33 -20.80
N VAL A 43 -10.02 3.04 -21.63
CA VAL A 43 -10.19 4.50 -21.52
C VAL A 43 -10.89 4.85 -20.20
N TRP A 44 -11.99 4.16 -19.89
CA TRP A 44 -12.74 4.36 -18.65
C TRP A 44 -11.97 3.89 -17.41
N LEU A 45 -11.09 2.90 -17.54
CA LEU A 45 -10.17 2.51 -16.49
C LEU A 45 -9.17 3.63 -16.17
N ALA A 46 -8.62 4.30 -17.19
CA ALA A 46 -7.77 5.46 -16.99
C ALA A 46 -8.52 6.60 -16.27
N VAL A 47 -9.80 6.82 -16.62
CA VAL A 47 -10.67 7.77 -15.91
C VAL A 47 -10.88 7.35 -14.45
N ALA A 48 -11.12 6.07 -14.17
CA ALA A 48 -11.26 5.58 -12.81
C ALA A 48 -9.97 5.78 -11.99
N VAL A 49 -8.80 5.49 -12.57
CA VAL A 49 -7.48 5.74 -11.96
C VAL A 49 -7.27 7.24 -11.68
N ALA A 50 -7.61 8.12 -12.63
CA ALA A 50 -7.57 9.57 -12.42
C ALA A 50 -8.54 10.02 -11.31
N GLY A 51 -9.72 9.41 -11.25
CA GLY A 51 -10.68 9.59 -10.16
C GLY A 51 -10.12 9.19 -8.80
N GLN A 52 -9.37 8.08 -8.72
CA GLN A 52 -8.70 7.66 -7.49
C GLN A 52 -7.61 8.66 -7.06
N LEU A 53 -6.87 9.25 -8.00
CA LEU A 53 -5.90 10.31 -7.69
C LEU A 53 -6.59 11.58 -7.17
N LEU A 54 -7.69 11.98 -7.80
CA LEU A 54 -8.47 13.15 -7.38
C LEU A 54 -9.08 12.96 -5.98
N ILE A 55 -9.78 11.85 -5.78
CA ILE A 55 -10.49 11.56 -4.53
C ILE A 55 -9.47 11.16 -3.44
N GLY A 56 -8.70 10.11 -3.65
CA GLY A 56 -7.77 9.57 -2.67
C GLY A 56 -6.51 10.43 -2.44
N GLY A 57 -6.22 11.40 -3.32
CA GLY A 57 -5.09 12.32 -3.16
C GLY A 57 -5.55 13.66 -2.59
N ILE A 58 -6.34 14.42 -3.36
CA ILE A 58 -6.72 15.79 -3.00
C ILE A 58 -7.72 15.80 -1.83
N VAL A 59 -8.76 14.95 -1.87
CA VAL A 59 -9.76 14.92 -0.79
C VAL A 59 -9.17 14.31 0.49
N ALA A 60 -8.21 13.39 0.37
CA ALA A 60 -7.52 12.81 1.53
C ALA A 60 -6.82 13.87 2.40
N ILE A 61 -6.30 14.95 1.82
CA ILE A 61 -5.69 16.07 2.57
C ILE A 61 -6.70 16.66 3.58
N ARG A 62 -7.97 16.82 3.17
CA ARG A 62 -9.04 17.36 4.03
C ARG A 62 -9.42 16.40 5.17
N VAL A 63 -9.35 15.10 4.92
CA VAL A 63 -9.69 14.06 5.90
C VAL A 63 -8.56 13.85 6.90
N ILE A 64 -7.33 13.68 6.41
CA ILE A 64 -6.13 13.40 7.19
C ILE A 64 -5.69 14.63 8.01
N GLY A 65 -5.91 15.84 7.47
CA GLY A 65 -5.52 17.10 8.10
C GLY A 65 -4.08 17.51 7.79
N PRO A 66 -3.62 18.65 8.32
CA PRO A 66 -2.32 19.23 7.97
C PRO A 66 -1.14 18.35 8.39
N ALA A 67 -0.05 18.43 7.62
CA ALA A 67 1.19 17.77 7.93
C ALA A 67 1.79 18.41 9.18
N ARG A 68 2.39 17.59 10.04
CA ARG A 68 3.20 18.08 11.15
C ARG A 68 4.63 18.20 10.65
N SER A 69 5.44 19.06 11.26
CA SER A 69 6.82 19.33 10.83
C SER A 69 7.73 18.09 10.83
N ASP A 70 7.33 17.02 11.52
CA ASP A 70 7.99 15.74 11.66
C ASP A 70 7.45 14.64 10.73
N LEU A 71 6.42 14.91 9.93
CA LEU A 71 5.77 13.94 9.04
C LEU A 71 5.88 14.40 7.58
N GLY A 72 6.38 13.51 6.72
CA GLY A 72 6.45 13.77 5.29
C GLY A 72 5.08 13.73 4.58
N LEU A 73 5.09 14.09 3.30
CA LEU A 73 3.89 14.31 2.49
C LEU A 73 3.39 13.03 1.79
N ALA A 74 4.17 11.95 1.75
CA ALA A 74 3.79 10.73 1.04
C ALA A 74 2.52 10.08 1.62
N ARG A 75 2.22 10.32 2.90
CA ARG A 75 0.97 9.89 3.55
C ARG A 75 -0.31 10.32 2.82
N TYR A 76 -0.29 11.43 2.09
CA TYR A 76 -1.46 11.92 1.34
C TYR A 76 -1.66 11.17 0.03
N ALA A 77 -0.62 10.51 -0.49
CA ALA A 77 -0.72 9.68 -1.68
C ALA A 77 -1.31 8.28 -1.37
N ILE A 78 -1.18 7.80 -0.13
CA ILE A 78 -1.53 6.41 0.23
C ILE A 78 -3.00 6.06 -0.05
N PRO A 79 -4.00 6.89 0.28
CA PRO A 79 -5.39 6.53 -0.06
C PRO A 79 -5.60 6.47 -1.58
N ALA A 80 -5.01 7.37 -2.37
CA ALA A 80 -5.03 7.28 -3.83
C ALA A 80 -4.37 6.00 -4.33
N THR A 81 -3.17 5.68 -3.86
CA THR A 81 -2.44 4.47 -4.28
C THR A 81 -3.22 3.20 -3.92
N ALA A 82 -3.85 3.16 -2.73
CA ALA A 82 -4.72 2.06 -2.32
C ALA A 82 -5.97 1.94 -3.22
N GLY A 83 -6.60 3.06 -3.56
CA GLY A 83 -7.74 3.10 -4.48
C GLY A 83 -7.37 2.61 -5.88
N ILE A 84 -6.22 3.05 -6.41
CA ILE A 84 -5.69 2.57 -7.71
C ILE A 84 -5.43 1.07 -7.65
N ALA A 85 -4.73 0.60 -6.62
CA ALA A 85 -4.43 -0.82 -6.44
C ALA A 85 -5.71 -1.67 -6.36
N ALA A 86 -6.73 -1.22 -5.63
CA ALA A 86 -8.02 -1.90 -5.55
C ALA A 86 -8.78 -1.89 -6.89
N THR A 87 -8.70 -0.80 -7.63
CA THR A 87 -9.31 -0.67 -8.97
C THR A 87 -8.67 -1.67 -9.94
N LEU A 88 -7.34 -1.80 -9.92
CA LEU A 88 -6.61 -2.71 -10.80
C LEU A 88 -6.78 -4.17 -10.37
N PHE A 89 -6.72 -4.44 -9.06
CA PHE A 89 -6.82 -5.80 -8.51
C PHE A 89 -8.22 -6.40 -8.67
N GLY A 90 -9.29 -5.63 -8.46
CA GLY A 90 -10.64 -6.20 -8.54
C GLY A 90 -11.04 -6.66 -9.96
N ARG A 91 -10.30 -6.27 -11.00
CA ARG A 91 -10.42 -6.82 -12.36
C ARG A 91 -9.99 -8.29 -12.45
N LEU A 92 -9.23 -8.78 -11.48
CA LEU A 92 -8.84 -10.18 -11.38
C LEU A 92 -9.97 -11.07 -10.83
N ILE A 93 -11.02 -10.45 -10.28
CA ILE A 93 -12.12 -11.14 -9.62
C ILE A 93 -13.27 -11.29 -10.63
N PRO A 94 -13.85 -12.50 -10.78
CA PRO A 94 -14.97 -12.73 -11.71
C PRO A 94 -16.14 -11.78 -11.46
N GLY A 95 -16.71 -11.26 -12.55
CA GLY A 95 -17.54 -10.06 -12.56
C GLY A 95 -18.87 -10.08 -11.78
N GLY A 96 -19.36 -11.24 -11.38
CA GLY A 96 -20.54 -11.34 -10.50
C GLY A 96 -20.21 -11.25 -9.00
N LEU A 97 -19.04 -11.74 -8.60
CA LEU A 97 -18.63 -11.82 -7.20
C LEU A 97 -17.96 -10.54 -6.72
N SER A 98 -17.32 -9.80 -7.62
CA SER A 98 -16.60 -8.57 -7.27
C SER A 98 -17.52 -7.52 -6.64
N LEU A 99 -18.76 -7.36 -7.13
CA LEU A 99 -19.73 -6.40 -6.56
C LEU A 99 -20.08 -6.69 -5.09
N LEU A 100 -20.11 -7.97 -4.69
CA LEU A 100 -20.32 -8.37 -3.29
C LEU A 100 -19.16 -7.94 -2.39
N LEU A 101 -17.98 -7.67 -2.97
CA LEU A 101 -16.80 -7.22 -2.25
C LEU A 101 -16.73 -5.70 -2.09
N VAL A 102 -17.60 -4.91 -2.74
CA VAL A 102 -17.57 -3.44 -2.62
C VAL A 102 -17.71 -2.96 -1.17
N PRO A 103 -18.61 -3.50 -0.33
CA PRO A 103 -18.67 -3.12 1.09
C PRO A 103 -17.38 -3.45 1.84
N ILE A 104 -16.80 -4.62 1.57
CA ILE A 104 -15.52 -5.04 2.16
C ILE A 104 -14.41 -4.09 1.72
N LEU A 105 -14.38 -3.72 0.44
CA LEU A 105 -13.41 -2.78 -0.10
C LEU A 105 -13.53 -1.41 0.57
N ALA A 106 -14.76 -0.90 0.78
CA ALA A 106 -14.97 0.35 1.49
C ALA A 106 -14.40 0.28 2.93
N VAL A 107 -14.57 -0.84 3.62
CA VAL A 107 -13.96 -1.06 4.95
C VAL A 107 -12.44 -1.07 4.88
N LEU A 108 -11.85 -1.73 3.87
CA LEU A 108 -10.40 -1.78 3.68
C LEU A 108 -9.81 -0.39 3.36
N LEU A 109 -10.43 0.36 2.46
CA LEU A 109 -10.01 1.73 2.11
C LEU A 109 -10.22 2.72 3.27
N TRP A 110 -11.26 2.51 4.07
CA TRP A 110 -11.42 3.23 5.33
C TRP A 110 -10.30 2.88 6.31
N ALA A 111 -9.93 1.59 6.43
CA ALA A 111 -8.84 1.15 7.28
C ALA A 111 -7.48 1.75 6.87
N VAL A 112 -7.22 1.89 5.56
CA VAL A 112 -6.05 2.62 5.02
C VAL A 112 -6.01 4.04 5.57
N THR A 113 -7.11 4.78 5.41
CA THR A 113 -7.22 6.18 5.86
C THR A 113 -7.11 6.28 7.37
N TYR A 114 -7.75 5.37 8.09
CA TYR A 114 -7.71 5.27 9.55
C TYR A 114 -6.29 5.05 10.07
N LEU A 115 -5.54 4.12 9.46
CA LEU A 115 -4.16 3.83 9.82
C LEU A 115 -3.27 5.05 9.58
N GLU A 116 -3.42 5.76 8.47
CA GLU A 116 -2.63 6.96 8.20
C GLU A 116 -2.92 8.09 9.20
N VAL A 117 -4.18 8.24 9.63
CA VAL A 117 -4.55 9.19 10.70
C VAL A 117 -3.95 8.77 12.04
N ARG A 118 -3.90 7.47 12.33
CA ARG A 118 -3.37 6.92 13.59
C ARG A 118 -1.83 6.97 13.66
N LEU A 119 -1.16 6.69 12.54
CA LEU A 119 0.29 6.77 12.37
C LEU A 119 0.77 8.21 12.56
N GLY A 120 0.10 9.19 11.96
CA GLY A 120 0.41 10.62 12.17
C GLY A 120 0.18 11.13 13.60
N ARG A 121 -0.29 10.26 14.51
CA ARG A 121 -0.50 10.55 15.94
C ARG A 121 0.41 9.71 16.85
N GLY A 122 1.38 8.98 16.29
CA GLY A 122 2.32 8.14 17.03
C GLY A 122 1.69 6.90 17.68
N THR A 123 0.51 6.48 17.19
CA THR A 123 -0.23 5.35 17.78
C THR A 123 -0.45 4.19 16.82
N GLY A 124 -0.03 4.31 15.55
CA GLY A 124 -0.09 3.23 14.57
C GLY A 124 1.12 2.30 14.72
N GLY A 125 0.88 0.99 14.76
CA GLY A 125 1.97 0.02 14.78
C GLY A 125 2.73 0.00 13.45
N ARG A 126 4.06 0.07 13.50
CA ARG A 126 4.96 0.06 12.33
C ARG A 126 4.66 -1.11 11.39
N THR A 127 4.60 -2.32 11.94
CA THR A 127 4.28 -3.56 11.22
C THR A 127 2.96 -3.49 10.46
N MET A 128 1.93 -2.87 11.04
CA MET A 128 0.62 -2.76 10.37
C MET A 128 0.66 -1.77 9.19
N GLY A 129 1.49 -0.72 9.29
CA GLY A 129 1.78 0.17 8.17
C GLY A 129 2.57 -0.53 7.06
N ASP A 130 3.60 -1.29 7.40
CA ASP A 130 4.40 -2.00 6.40
C ASP A 130 3.58 -3.07 5.67
N LEU A 131 2.78 -3.85 6.39
CA LEU A 131 1.86 -4.82 5.78
C LEU A 131 0.82 -4.16 4.87
N LEU A 132 0.33 -2.97 5.23
CA LEU A 132 -0.60 -2.20 4.41
C LEU A 132 0.04 -1.79 3.09
N LEU A 133 1.24 -1.18 3.14
CA LEU A 133 1.97 -0.74 1.95
C LEU A 133 2.30 -1.92 1.04
N THR A 134 2.74 -3.05 1.61
CA THR A 134 2.98 -4.30 0.89
C THR A 134 1.71 -4.83 0.22
N GLY A 135 0.58 -4.81 0.92
CA GLY A 135 -0.71 -5.24 0.36
C GLY A 135 -1.15 -4.37 -0.82
N ILE A 136 -0.95 -3.05 -0.72
CA ILE A 136 -1.22 -2.11 -1.82
C ILE A 136 -0.31 -2.42 -3.02
N LEU A 137 0.98 -2.63 -2.80
CA LEU A 137 1.94 -2.97 -3.85
C LEU A 137 1.55 -4.29 -4.53
N PHE A 138 1.24 -5.33 -3.76
CA PHE A 138 0.80 -6.62 -4.29
C PHE A 138 -0.43 -6.46 -5.19
N CYS A 139 -1.48 -5.80 -4.68
CA CYS A 139 -2.72 -5.63 -5.41
C CYS A 139 -2.52 -4.87 -6.73
N GLY A 140 -1.80 -3.75 -6.68
CA GLY A 140 -1.54 -2.96 -7.86
C GLY A 140 -0.60 -3.64 -8.84
N ALA A 141 0.46 -4.31 -8.37
CA ALA A 141 1.35 -5.08 -9.22
C ALA A 141 0.62 -6.22 -9.93
N ALA A 142 -0.16 -7.03 -9.21
CA ALA A 142 -0.94 -8.11 -9.81
C ALA A 142 -1.89 -7.57 -10.90
N GLY A 143 -2.59 -6.48 -10.60
CA GLY A 143 -3.50 -5.85 -11.56
C GLY A 143 -2.79 -5.30 -12.81
N ILE A 144 -1.64 -4.62 -12.64
CA ILE A 144 -0.83 -4.11 -13.78
C ILE A 144 -0.31 -5.27 -14.63
N LEU A 145 0.26 -6.29 -14.01
CA LEU A 145 0.89 -7.40 -14.72
C LEU A 145 -0.10 -8.18 -15.57
N VAL A 146 -1.29 -8.45 -15.02
CA VAL A 146 -2.35 -9.14 -15.76
C VAL A 146 -2.94 -8.26 -16.86
N LEU A 147 -3.06 -6.94 -16.63
CA LEU A 147 -3.59 -6.01 -17.63
C LEU A 147 -2.73 -5.93 -18.90
N PHE A 148 -1.40 -5.98 -18.76
CA PHE A 148 -0.46 -5.80 -19.86
C PHE A 148 0.05 -7.13 -20.46
N GLY A 149 0.16 -8.19 -19.65
CA GLY A 149 0.69 -9.49 -20.10
C GLY A 149 2.23 -9.55 -20.23
N SER A 150 2.77 -10.72 -20.57
CA SER A 150 4.22 -11.02 -20.51
C SER A 150 5.02 -10.43 -21.67
N ARG A 151 4.35 -10.24 -22.80
CA ARG A 151 5.01 -9.85 -24.06
C ARG A 151 5.27 -8.35 -24.18
N THR A 152 4.81 -7.55 -23.22
CA THR A 152 4.89 -6.08 -23.25
C THR A 152 5.91 -5.50 -22.26
N TRP A 153 6.84 -6.33 -21.77
CA TRP A 153 8.03 -5.85 -21.05
C TRP A 153 8.79 -4.83 -21.94
N PRO A 154 9.18 -3.63 -21.44
CA PRO A 154 9.33 -3.25 -20.04
C PRO A 154 8.20 -2.48 -19.36
N THR A 155 7.15 -2.12 -20.11
CA THR A 155 6.08 -1.23 -19.66
C THR A 155 5.45 -1.61 -18.30
N PRO A 156 5.04 -2.86 -18.04
CA PRO A 156 4.40 -3.20 -16.77
C PRO A 156 5.29 -2.96 -15.53
N LEU A 157 6.60 -3.23 -15.55
CA LEU A 157 7.40 -2.94 -14.35
C LEU A 157 7.68 -1.45 -14.18
N VAL A 158 7.72 -0.67 -15.26
CA VAL A 158 7.78 0.80 -15.14
C VAL A 158 6.54 1.32 -14.41
N LEU A 159 5.36 0.81 -14.75
CA LEU A 159 4.12 1.19 -14.06
C LEU A 159 4.10 0.72 -12.61
N VAL A 160 4.61 -0.49 -12.32
CA VAL A 160 4.77 -0.95 -10.92
C VAL A 160 5.77 -0.07 -10.18
N ALA A 161 6.86 0.38 -10.80
CA ALA A 161 7.82 1.29 -10.19
C ALA A 161 7.18 2.63 -9.82
N VAL A 162 6.37 3.21 -10.72
CA VAL A 162 5.62 4.45 -10.49
C VAL A 162 4.64 4.27 -9.33
N LEU A 163 3.94 3.13 -9.25
CA LEU A 163 3.03 2.82 -8.14
C LEU A 163 3.78 2.59 -6.82
N ALA A 164 4.93 1.92 -6.86
CA ALA A 164 5.72 1.59 -5.68
C ALA A 164 6.41 2.81 -5.06
N PHE A 165 6.70 3.83 -5.86
CA PHE A 165 7.41 5.03 -5.40
C PHE A 165 6.74 5.76 -4.22
N PRO A 166 5.45 6.14 -4.26
CA PRO A 166 4.78 6.75 -3.10
C PRO A 166 4.75 5.82 -1.87
N LEU A 167 4.67 4.51 -2.06
CA LEU A 167 4.73 3.53 -0.98
C LEU A 167 6.11 3.50 -0.34
N ALA A 168 7.16 3.52 -1.16
CA ALA A 168 8.55 3.53 -0.73
C ALA A 168 8.91 4.84 0.01
N LEU A 169 8.44 5.98 -0.49
CA LEU A 169 8.56 7.26 0.21
C LEU A 169 7.87 7.22 1.56
N ARG A 170 6.65 6.66 1.63
CA ARG A 170 5.93 6.54 2.89
C ARG A 170 6.64 5.64 3.90
N ALA A 171 7.17 4.50 3.43
CA ALA A 171 7.96 3.59 4.25
C ALA A 171 9.23 4.28 4.78
N SER A 172 9.86 5.13 3.96
CA SER A 172 10.98 5.97 4.36
C SER A 172 10.59 6.99 5.44
N GLU A 173 9.49 7.72 5.24
CA GLU A 173 8.98 8.67 6.24
C GLU A 173 8.64 7.99 7.57
N ALA A 174 8.14 6.75 7.54
CA ALA A 174 7.90 5.96 8.75
C ALA A 174 9.20 5.59 9.50
N ARG A 175 10.35 5.68 8.82
CA ARG A 175 11.71 5.54 9.39
C ARG A 175 12.34 6.88 9.77
N GLU A 176 11.54 7.95 9.79
CA GLU A 176 11.98 9.30 10.14
C GLU A 176 13.02 9.86 9.17
N THR A 177 13.07 9.33 7.92
CA THR A 177 13.92 9.88 6.86
C THR A 177 13.12 10.75 5.92
N MET A 178 13.65 11.95 5.66
CA MET A 178 13.03 12.96 4.80
C MET A 178 14.08 13.60 3.88
N GLY A 179 13.62 14.42 2.94
CA GLY A 179 14.50 15.08 1.97
C GLY A 179 15.25 14.10 1.08
N VAL A 180 16.50 14.41 0.77
CA VAL A 180 17.32 13.62 -0.16
C VAL A 180 17.57 12.19 0.34
N GLU A 181 17.78 12.01 1.65
CA GLU A 181 17.98 10.68 2.22
C GLU A 181 16.72 9.82 2.07
N GLY A 182 15.55 10.38 2.37
CA GLY A 182 14.28 9.67 2.22
C GLY A 182 13.98 9.30 0.76
N VAL A 183 14.25 10.22 -0.17
CA VAL A 183 14.11 9.96 -1.61
C VAL A 183 15.08 8.87 -2.06
N GLY A 184 16.34 8.93 -1.62
CA GLY A 184 17.35 7.91 -1.93
C GLY A 184 16.94 6.52 -1.45
N GLN A 185 16.45 6.41 -0.21
CA GLN A 185 15.94 5.15 0.34
C GLN A 185 14.72 4.62 -0.41
N ALA A 186 13.83 5.51 -0.84
CA ALA A 186 12.65 5.14 -1.62
C ALA A 186 13.05 4.63 -3.01
N LEU A 187 13.98 5.30 -3.69
CA LEU A 187 14.50 4.88 -4.98
C LEU A 187 15.20 3.51 -4.90
N LEU A 188 15.96 3.25 -3.84
CA LEU A 188 16.57 1.94 -3.60
C LEU A 188 15.52 0.85 -3.39
N HIS A 189 14.45 1.11 -2.61
CA HIS A 189 13.33 0.17 -2.49
C HIS A 189 12.69 -0.14 -3.85
N VAL A 190 12.39 0.90 -4.63
CA VAL A 190 11.80 0.74 -5.97
C VAL A 190 12.73 -0.04 -6.89
N LEU A 191 14.04 0.24 -6.86
CA LEU A 191 15.03 -0.48 -7.64
C LEU A 191 15.02 -1.98 -7.32
N VAL A 192 15.00 -2.36 -6.05
CA VAL A 192 14.96 -3.77 -5.62
C VAL A 192 13.68 -4.45 -6.11
N VAL A 193 12.53 -3.79 -5.98
CA VAL A 193 11.24 -4.29 -6.48
C VAL A 193 11.29 -4.53 -7.99
N VAL A 194 11.81 -3.58 -8.76
CA VAL A 194 11.91 -3.68 -10.23
C VAL A 194 12.94 -4.74 -10.65
N GLN A 195 14.07 -4.85 -9.96
CA GLN A 195 15.08 -5.89 -10.23
C GLN A 195 14.52 -7.28 -10.03
N ILE A 196 13.77 -7.50 -8.94
CA ILE A 196 13.11 -8.78 -8.69
C ILE A 196 12.03 -9.04 -9.75
N GLY A 197 11.22 -8.04 -10.09
CA GLY A 197 10.28 -8.15 -11.21
C GLY A 197 10.99 -8.56 -12.52
N ALA A 198 12.09 -7.89 -12.88
CA ALA A 198 12.83 -8.17 -14.10
C ALA A 198 13.44 -9.57 -14.09
N GLY A 199 14.03 -10.00 -12.97
CA GLY A 199 14.55 -11.36 -12.81
C GLY A 199 13.46 -12.41 -12.96
N VAL A 200 12.28 -12.17 -12.38
CA VAL A 200 11.13 -13.09 -12.46
C VAL A 200 10.54 -13.15 -13.87
N VAL A 201 10.48 -12.02 -14.60
CA VAL A 201 10.11 -11.99 -16.03
C VAL A 201 11.09 -12.83 -16.86
N LEU A 202 12.40 -12.70 -16.63
CA LEU A 202 13.42 -13.45 -17.36
C LEU A 202 13.37 -14.96 -17.08
N LEU A 203 12.78 -15.36 -15.96
CA LEU A 203 12.58 -16.76 -15.57
C LEU A 203 11.22 -17.34 -16.01
N ASP A 204 10.42 -16.57 -16.75
CA ASP A 204 9.09 -16.96 -17.26
C ASP A 204 8.12 -17.48 -16.18
N VAL A 205 8.18 -16.85 -15.01
CA VAL A 205 7.36 -17.22 -13.85
C VAL A 205 5.96 -16.58 -13.94
N PRO A 206 4.89 -17.22 -13.44
CA PRO A 206 3.54 -16.66 -13.51
C PRO A 206 3.38 -15.29 -12.82
N PHE A 207 2.54 -14.40 -13.36
CA PHE A 207 2.40 -13.03 -12.85
C PHE A 207 1.91 -12.91 -11.41
N SER A 208 1.06 -13.83 -10.96
CA SER A 208 0.61 -13.87 -9.56
C SER A 208 1.78 -14.08 -8.60
N VAL A 209 2.73 -14.94 -8.99
CA VAL A 209 3.97 -15.20 -8.25
C VAL A 209 4.90 -13.99 -8.34
N MET A 210 5.01 -13.38 -9.52
CA MET A 210 5.81 -12.19 -9.69
C MET A 210 5.33 -11.02 -8.82
N ALA A 211 4.03 -10.74 -8.80
CA ALA A 211 3.45 -9.72 -7.92
C ALA A 211 3.72 -10.03 -6.44
N ALA A 212 3.60 -11.31 -6.04
CA ALA A 212 3.90 -11.75 -4.68
C ALA A 212 5.38 -11.56 -4.33
N LEU A 213 6.31 -11.93 -5.21
CA LEU A 213 7.75 -11.77 -5.01
C LEU A 213 8.16 -10.28 -4.95
N MET A 214 7.57 -9.44 -5.80
CA MET A 214 7.79 -7.99 -5.76
C MET A 214 7.29 -7.36 -4.45
N ALA A 215 6.11 -7.76 -3.97
CA ALA A 215 5.58 -7.30 -2.70
C ALA A 215 6.41 -7.81 -1.50
N LEU A 216 6.81 -9.08 -1.56
CA LEU A 216 7.67 -9.71 -0.56
C LEU A 216 9.02 -9.01 -0.46
N ALA A 217 9.61 -8.67 -1.61
CA ALA A 217 10.85 -7.91 -1.69
C ALA A 217 10.73 -6.53 -1.03
N PHE A 218 9.65 -5.82 -1.31
CA PHE A 218 9.37 -4.52 -0.71
C PHE A 218 9.30 -4.64 0.82
N TYR A 219 8.59 -5.64 1.34
CA TYR A 219 8.48 -5.91 2.76
C TYR A 219 9.83 -6.30 3.40
N ALA A 220 10.53 -7.28 2.82
CA ALA A 220 11.80 -7.79 3.31
C ALA A 220 12.89 -6.72 3.33
N TRP A 221 12.96 -5.90 2.28
CA TRP A 221 13.91 -4.79 2.20
C TRP A 221 13.62 -3.74 3.28
N GLY A 222 12.34 -3.47 3.55
CA GLY A 222 11.94 -2.63 4.67
C GLY A 222 12.41 -3.15 6.02
N GLY A 223 12.23 -4.45 6.28
CA GLY A 223 12.72 -5.11 7.50
C GLY A 223 14.26 -5.07 7.61
N ALA A 224 14.98 -5.25 6.50
CA ALA A 224 16.44 -5.16 6.47
C ALA A 224 16.96 -3.76 6.84
N VAL A 225 16.33 -2.69 6.32
CA VAL A 225 16.69 -1.32 6.67
C VAL A 225 16.46 -1.04 8.16
N ASP A 226 15.38 -1.56 8.74
CA ASP A 226 15.10 -1.40 10.17
C ASP A 226 16.09 -2.18 11.06
N ALA A 227 16.54 -3.36 10.60
CA ALA A 227 17.58 -4.14 11.26
C ALA A 227 18.94 -3.42 11.26
N LEU A 228 19.34 -2.84 10.11
CA LEU A 228 20.60 -2.11 9.97
C LEU A 228 20.65 -0.83 10.82
N ARG A 229 19.50 -0.22 11.10
CA ARG A 229 19.40 0.99 11.94
C ARG A 229 19.39 0.74 13.45
N GLY A 230 19.61 -0.51 13.88
CA GLY A 230 19.75 -0.86 15.29
C GLY A 230 18.48 -0.75 16.14
N LYS A 231 17.31 -0.50 15.53
CA LYS A 231 16.02 -0.38 16.24
C LYS A 231 15.27 -1.72 16.35
N ALA A 232 15.67 -2.77 15.62
CA ALA A 232 15.01 -4.06 15.62
C ALA A 232 15.76 -5.11 16.46
N SER A 233 15.01 -5.88 17.26
CA SER A 233 15.58 -7.02 18.00
C SER A 233 15.95 -8.15 17.05
N GLY A 234 17.07 -8.86 17.26
CA GLY A 234 17.44 -10.02 16.42
C GLY A 234 16.34 -11.10 16.34
N ARG A 235 15.50 -11.21 17.38
CA ARG A 235 14.32 -12.09 17.42
C ARG A 235 13.22 -11.65 16.45
N SER A 236 12.99 -10.35 16.26
CA SER A 236 12.00 -9.87 15.29
C SER A 236 12.47 -10.10 13.87
N VAL A 237 13.77 -9.86 13.60
CA VAL A 237 14.39 -10.17 12.30
C VAL A 237 14.28 -11.67 11.98
N ALA A 238 14.59 -12.55 12.93
CA ALA A 238 14.49 -13.99 12.73
C ALA A 238 13.04 -14.47 12.48
N LEU A 239 12.06 -13.95 13.23
CA LEU A 239 10.65 -14.27 13.03
C LEU A 239 10.15 -13.78 11.67
N GLU A 240 10.54 -12.57 11.28
CA GLU A 240 10.07 -11.92 10.06
C GLU A 240 10.63 -12.62 8.82
N PHE A 241 11.96 -12.73 8.70
CA PHE A 241 12.58 -13.42 7.57
C PHE A 241 12.28 -14.93 7.56
N GLY A 242 12.12 -15.55 8.73
CA GLY A 242 11.68 -16.94 8.84
C GLY A 242 10.25 -17.16 8.33
N ALA A 243 9.33 -16.24 8.63
CA ALA A 243 7.97 -16.28 8.12
C ALA A 243 7.91 -16.05 6.60
N LEU A 244 8.74 -15.15 6.06
CA LEU A 244 8.83 -14.92 4.62
C LEU A 244 9.38 -16.14 3.86
N LEU A 245 10.40 -16.79 4.43
CA LEU A 245 10.95 -18.03 3.88
C LEU A 245 9.89 -19.15 3.88
N LEU A 246 9.16 -19.33 5.00
CA LEU A 246 8.07 -20.30 5.10
C LEU A 246 6.93 -20.01 4.11
N LEU A 247 6.55 -18.74 3.95
CA LEU A 247 5.54 -18.32 2.98
C LEU A 247 6.00 -18.62 1.55
N GLY A 248 7.24 -18.29 1.20
CA GLY A 248 7.82 -18.59 -0.11
C GLY A 248 7.87 -20.09 -0.40
N LEU A 249 8.27 -20.90 0.57
CA LEU A 249 8.23 -22.37 0.49
C LEU A 249 6.80 -22.89 0.28
N LEU A 250 5.84 -22.37 1.04
CA LEU A 250 4.45 -22.83 0.99
C LEU A 250 3.79 -22.46 -0.35
N VAL A 251 4.03 -21.24 -0.83
CA VAL A 251 3.59 -20.78 -2.16
C VAL A 251 4.26 -21.61 -3.27
N GLY A 252 5.58 -21.83 -3.18
CA GLY A 252 6.31 -22.67 -4.14
C GLY A 252 5.78 -24.11 -4.18
N LEU A 253 5.48 -24.71 -3.03
CA LEU A 253 4.92 -26.05 -2.93
C LEU A 253 3.49 -26.15 -3.49
N ILE A 254 2.66 -25.13 -3.26
CA ILE A 254 1.28 -25.07 -3.80
C ILE A 254 1.33 -24.94 -5.33
N LEU A 255 2.24 -24.14 -5.86
CA LEU A 255 2.34 -23.87 -7.29
C LEU A 255 3.10 -24.94 -8.07
N HIS A 256 3.99 -25.71 -7.42
CA HIS A 256 4.67 -26.83 -8.06
C HIS A 256 3.72 -28.00 -8.40
N ARG A 257 2.51 -28.02 -7.81
CA ARG A 257 1.49 -29.06 -8.02
C ARG A 257 0.29 -28.61 -8.86
N ALA A 258 0.31 -27.40 -9.39
CA ALA A 258 -0.71 -26.85 -10.30
C ALA A 258 -0.15 -26.77 -11.72
#